data_AF-A0A1F9ZL76-F1
#
_entry.id   AF-A0A1F9ZL76-F1
#
_cell.length_a   1.000
_cell.length_b   1.000
_cell.length_c   1.000
_cell.angle_alpha   90.00
_cell.angle_beta   90.00
_cell.angle_gamma   90.00
#
_symmetry.space_group_name_H-M   'P 1'
#
loop_
_entity.id
_entity.type
_entity.pdbx_description
1 polymer ?
#
loop_
_entity_poly.entity_id
_entity_poly.type
_entity_poly.pdbx_seq_one_letter_code
_entity_poly.pdbx_strand_id
1 'polypeptide(L)'
;MLFLWSVNLKDGMDKKFQEWTKRNIASLGKYVPPHWKLWGVYGATFGLGSRDVTMIWEFDKWADLDAMREYSNDVSNRLDAEFTYFVLPGSSRAMVLREVAEWIITEPKKPGK
;
A
#
# COMPACT_ATOMS: atom_id res chain seq x y z
N MET A 1 -10.17 5.51 -5.78
CA MET A 1 -9.46 6.00 -4.57
C MET A 1 -8.05 5.42 -4.56
N LEU A 2 -7.05 6.15 -4.05
CA LEU A 2 -5.67 5.65 -3.97
C LEU A 2 -5.36 5.17 -2.56
N PHE A 3 -4.91 3.92 -2.42
CA PHE A 3 -4.39 3.37 -1.18
C PHE A 3 -2.86 3.36 -1.23
N LEU A 4 -2.24 4.19 -0.41
CA LEU A 4 -0.79 4.25 -0.24
C LEU A 4 -0.42 3.43 0.97
N TRP A 5 0.42 2.41 0.78
CA TRP A 5 0.99 1.62 1.88
C TRP A 5 2.51 1.78 1.89
N SER A 6 3.00 2.47 2.91
CA SER A 6 4.41 2.77 3.08
C SER A 6 5.01 1.93 4.21
N VAL A 7 6.25 1.49 4.02
CA VAL A 7 7.01 0.67 4.97
C VAL A 7 8.46 1.12 5.02
N ASN A 8 9.14 0.73 6.09
CA ASN A 8 10.61 0.76 6.15
C ASN A 8 11.12 -0.67 6.00
N LEU A 9 12.26 -0.82 5.35
CA LEU A 9 12.91 -2.10 5.17
C LEU A 9 13.80 -2.39 6.39
N LYS A 10 14.06 -3.67 6.64
CA LYS A 10 15.12 -4.07 7.59
C LYS A 10 16.48 -3.68 7.02
N ASP A 11 17.43 -3.37 7.90
CA ASP A 11 18.78 -2.96 7.51
C ASP A 11 19.42 -3.90 6.48
N GLY A 12 19.90 -3.32 5.38
CA GLY A 12 20.58 -4.05 4.30
C GLY A 12 19.68 -4.85 3.36
N MET A 13 18.35 -4.72 3.45
CA MET A 13 17.41 -5.44 2.59
C MET A 13 17.11 -4.73 1.26
N ASP A 14 17.53 -3.49 1.07
CA ASP A 14 17.18 -2.62 -0.07
C ASP A 14 17.38 -3.30 -1.43
N LYS A 15 18.58 -3.86 -1.64
CA LYS A 15 18.93 -4.52 -2.91
C LYS A 15 18.10 -5.79 -3.12
N LYS A 16 17.92 -6.60 -2.08
CA LYS A 16 17.16 -7.86 -2.16
C LYS A 16 15.68 -7.57 -2.42
N PHE A 17 15.14 -6.54 -1.76
CA PHE A 17 13.78 -6.06 -1.97
C PHE A 17 13.60 -5.58 -3.41
N GLN A 18 14.50 -4.73 -3.93
CA GLN A 18 14.44 -4.26 -5.31
C GLN A 18 14.44 -5.41 -6.33
N GLU A 19 15.32 -6.40 -6.17
CA GLU A 19 15.37 -7.57 -7.04
C GLU A 19 14.11 -8.44 -6.92
N TRP A 20 13.60 -8.62 -5.70
CA TRP A 20 12.34 -9.33 -5.46
C TRP A 20 11.16 -8.62 -6.14
N THR A 21 11.06 -7.29 -6.01
CA THR A 21 10.00 -6.50 -6.66
C THR A 21 10.09 -6.62 -8.18
N LYS A 22 11.28 -6.49 -8.78
CA LYS A 22 11.47 -6.65 -10.24
C LYS A 22 10.98 -8.00 -10.75
N ARG A 23 11.20 -9.07 -9.98
CA ARG A 23 10.76 -10.43 -10.33
C ARG A 23 9.25 -10.64 -10.17
N ASN A 24 8.62 -9.94 -9.24
CA ASN A 24 7.23 -10.21 -8.84
C ASN A 24 6.22 -9.12 -9.22
N ILE A 25 6.64 -7.97 -9.77
CA ILE A 25 5.74 -6.83 -10.01
C ILE A 25 4.53 -7.17 -10.90
N ALA A 26 4.73 -8.01 -11.90
CA ALA A 26 3.64 -8.48 -12.76
C ALA A 26 2.63 -9.34 -11.98
N SER A 27 3.11 -10.21 -11.09
CA SER A 27 2.26 -11.03 -10.21
C SER A 27 1.56 -10.18 -9.17
N LEU A 28 2.24 -9.21 -8.57
CA LEU A 28 1.65 -8.26 -7.61
C LEU A 28 0.49 -7.47 -8.22
N GLY A 29 0.57 -7.10 -9.50
CA GLY A 29 -0.54 -6.42 -10.19
C GLY A 29 -1.65 -7.36 -10.67
N LYS A 30 -1.35 -8.65 -10.89
CA LYS A 30 -2.31 -9.63 -11.42
C LYS A 30 -3.14 -10.31 -10.34
N TYR A 31 -2.51 -10.69 -9.23
CA TYR A 31 -3.13 -11.48 -8.16
C TYR A 31 -3.65 -10.57 -7.03
N VAL A 32 -4.53 -9.66 -7.42
CA VAL A 32 -5.16 -8.66 -6.54
C VAL A 32 -6.66 -8.94 -6.39
N PRO A 33 -7.30 -8.45 -5.32
CA PRO A 33 -8.76 -8.55 -5.20
C PRO A 33 -9.46 -7.88 -6.39
N PRO A 34 -10.71 -8.29 -6.71
CA PRO A 34 -11.52 -7.56 -7.69
C PRO A 34 -11.59 -6.07 -7.36
N HIS A 35 -11.60 -5.22 -8.39
CA HIS A 35 -11.60 -3.75 -8.25
C HIS A 35 -10.32 -3.13 -7.68
N TRP A 36 -9.30 -3.94 -7.39
CA TRP A 36 -7.98 -3.43 -7.03
C TRP A 36 -7.07 -3.36 -8.26
N LYS A 37 -6.23 -2.32 -8.29
CA LYS A 37 -5.21 -2.15 -9.30
C LYS A 37 -3.92 -1.66 -8.67
N LEU A 38 -2.81 -2.32 -8.98
CA LEU A 38 -1.49 -1.83 -8.59
C LEU A 38 -1.04 -0.73 -9.56
N TRP A 39 -0.71 0.45 -9.03
CA TRP A 39 -0.03 1.50 -9.79
C TRP A 39 1.49 1.30 -9.79
N GLY A 40 2.05 0.87 -8.67
CA GLY A 40 3.47 0.55 -8.60
C GLY A 40 4.00 0.42 -7.18
N VAL A 41 5.28 0.06 -7.12
CA VAL A 41 6.10 -0.03 -5.91
C VAL A 41 7.25 0.94 -6.07
N TYR A 42 7.33 1.94 -5.20
CA TYR A 42 8.25 3.08 -5.33
C TYR A 42 9.22 3.10 -4.15
N GLY A 43 10.52 3.23 -4.42
CA GLY A 43 11.54 3.45 -3.40
C GLY A 43 11.88 4.92 -3.27
N ALA A 44 12.11 5.40 -2.05
CA ALA A 44 12.57 6.76 -1.79
C ALA A 44 13.97 6.97 -2.40
N THR A 45 14.07 7.84 -3.41
CA THR A 45 15.35 8.18 -4.05
C THR A 45 15.97 9.45 -3.45
N PHE A 46 15.15 10.32 -2.88
CA PHE A 46 15.58 11.53 -2.18
C PHE A 46 14.89 11.56 -0.81
N GLY A 47 15.67 11.42 0.26
CA GLY A 47 15.21 11.09 1.61
C GLY A 47 14.57 12.24 2.38
N LEU A 48 13.49 12.82 1.83
CA LEU A 48 12.70 13.85 2.52
C LEU A 48 11.74 13.28 3.58
N GLY A 49 11.48 11.97 3.53
CA GLY A 49 10.55 11.28 4.41
C GLY A 49 11.19 10.11 5.14
N SER A 50 10.50 9.61 6.17
CA SER A 50 10.95 8.51 7.02
C SER A 50 10.62 7.11 6.47
N ARG A 51 10.25 7.01 5.18
CA ARG A 51 9.73 5.79 4.54
C ARG A 51 10.61 5.38 3.37
N ASP A 52 11.01 4.11 3.35
CA ASP A 52 11.90 3.59 2.30
C ASP A 52 11.11 3.22 1.05
N VAL A 53 9.93 2.62 1.22
CA VAL A 53 9.12 2.08 0.14
C VAL A 53 7.66 2.49 0.30
N THR A 54 7.00 2.80 -0.81
CA THR A 54 5.54 2.99 -0.88
C THR A 54 4.95 2.20 -2.04
N MET A 55 3.93 1.40 -1.74
CA MET A 55 3.09 0.74 -2.73
C MET A 55 1.82 1.53 -2.92
N ILE A 56 1.46 1.79 -4.18
CA ILE A 56 0.28 2.59 -4.53
C ILE A 56 -0.70 1.68 -5.23
N TRP A 57 -1.88 1.59 -4.67
CA TRP A 57 -3.00 0.82 -5.20
C TRP A 57 -4.17 1.75 -5.48
N GLU A 58 -5.06 1.33 -6.36
CA GLU A 58 -6.35 1.95 -6.60
C GLU A 58 -7.46 0.96 -6.35
N PHE A 59 -8.55 1.46 -5.77
CA PHE A 59 -9.80 0.72 -5.52
C PHE A 59 -11.01 1.66 -5.65
N ASP A 60 -12.19 1.09 -5.91
CA ASP A 60 -13.37 1.87 -6.34
C ASP A 60 -14.17 2.41 -5.15
N LYS A 61 -14.49 1.55 -4.17
CA LYS A 61 -15.41 1.85 -3.05
C LYS A 61 -14.87 1.30 -1.72
N TRP A 62 -15.33 1.86 -0.60
CA TRP A 62 -14.87 1.45 0.73
C TRP A 62 -15.07 -0.04 1.03
N ALA A 63 -16.13 -0.66 0.50
CA ALA A 63 -16.37 -2.09 0.64
C ALA A 63 -15.25 -2.96 0.00
N ASP A 64 -14.49 -2.43 -0.97
CA ASP A 64 -13.38 -3.16 -1.57
C ASP A 64 -12.18 -3.28 -0.62
N LEU A 65 -12.06 -2.40 0.39
CA LEU A 65 -11.07 -2.54 1.47
C LEU A 65 -11.42 -3.68 2.42
N ASP A 66 -12.71 -3.90 2.68
CA ASP A 66 -13.13 -5.04 3.49
C ASP A 66 -12.91 -6.34 2.70
N ALA A 67 -13.25 -6.36 1.42
CA ALA A 67 -12.97 -7.50 0.53
C ALA A 67 -11.46 -7.80 0.41
N MET A 68 -10.59 -6.79 0.46
CA MET A 68 -9.14 -6.98 0.45
C MET A 68 -8.65 -7.80 1.65
N ARG A 69 -9.26 -7.61 2.83
CA ARG A 69 -8.86 -8.34 4.06
C ARG A 69 -9.21 -9.81 4.02
N GLU A 70 -10.27 -10.15 3.29
CA GLU A 70 -10.77 -11.52 3.13
C GLU A 70 -10.20 -12.20 1.88
N TYR A 71 -9.55 -11.44 0.99
CA TYR A 71 -8.97 -11.95 -0.22
C TYR A 71 -7.82 -12.92 0.08
N SER A 72 -7.91 -14.11 -0.50
CA SER A 72 -6.91 -15.15 -0.32
C SER A 72 -6.76 -15.92 -1.63
N ASN A 73 -5.52 -16.06 -2.07
CA ASN A 73 -5.11 -17.04 -3.06
C ASN A 73 -3.64 -17.39 -2.84
N ASP A 74 -3.22 -18.57 -3.31
CA ASP A 74 -1.88 -19.11 -3.05
C ASP A 74 -0.75 -18.16 -3.49
N VAL A 75 -0.93 -17.45 -4.61
CA VAL A 75 0.09 -16.53 -5.14
C VAL A 75 0.15 -15.25 -4.31
N SER A 76 -0.99 -14.65 -3.96
CA SER A 76 -1.05 -13.47 -3.08
C SER A 76 -0.47 -13.79 -1.71
N ASN A 77 -0.89 -14.90 -1.10
CA ASN A 77 -0.42 -15.31 0.23
C ASN A 77 1.10 -15.53 0.24
N ARG A 78 1.66 -16.15 -0.81
CA ARG A 78 3.12 -16.27 -0.98
C ARG A 78 3.80 -14.91 -1.10
N LEU A 79 3.28 -14.02 -1.95
CA LEU A 79 3.84 -12.69 -2.16
C LEU A 79 3.82 -11.85 -0.88
N ASP A 80 2.73 -11.92 -0.10
CA ASP A 80 2.60 -11.22 1.18
C ASP A 80 3.58 -11.77 2.22
N ALA A 81 3.70 -13.09 2.32
CA ALA A 81 4.69 -13.73 3.20
C ALA A 81 6.13 -13.34 2.81
N GLU A 82 6.47 -13.37 1.52
CA GLU A 82 7.78 -12.92 1.02
C GLU A 82 8.00 -11.43 1.26
N PHE A 83 6.98 -10.57 1.08
CA PHE A 83 7.08 -9.14 1.32
C PHE A 83 7.38 -8.83 2.79
N THR A 84 6.66 -9.46 3.72
CA THR A 84 6.86 -9.25 5.18
C THR A 84 8.25 -9.65 5.66
N TYR A 85 8.95 -10.53 4.95
CA TYR A 85 10.35 -10.84 5.25
C TYR A 85 11.26 -9.60 5.18
N PHE A 86 11.00 -8.65 4.28
CA PHE A 86 11.82 -7.46 4.08
C PHE A 86 11.48 -6.32 5.04
N VAL A 87 10.24 -6.27 5.55
CA VAL A 87 9.69 -5.11 6.26
C VAL A 87 10.15 -5.06 7.71
N LEU A 88 10.59 -3.88 8.15
CA LEU A 88 10.82 -3.59 9.57
C LEU A 88 9.48 -3.62 10.33
N PRO A 89 9.30 -4.49 11.34
CA PRO A 89 8.05 -4.57 12.09
C PRO A 89 7.64 -3.23 12.71
N GLY A 90 6.35 -2.91 12.64
CA GLY A 90 5.80 -1.65 13.17
C GLY A 90 6.06 -0.42 12.29
N SER A 91 6.78 -0.54 11.18
CA SER A 91 7.04 0.58 10.26
C SER A 91 5.88 0.92 9.33
N SER A 92 4.91 0.01 9.15
CA SER A 92 3.83 0.19 8.19
C SER A 92 2.95 1.39 8.49
N ARG A 93 2.66 2.20 7.47
CA ARG A 93 1.63 3.24 7.48
C ARG A 93 0.80 3.17 6.22
N ALA A 94 -0.51 3.28 6.36
CA ALA A 94 -1.43 3.34 5.24
C ALA A 94 -2.16 4.68 5.22
N MET A 95 -2.45 5.17 4.02
CA MET A 95 -3.28 6.34 3.78
C MET A 95 -4.18 6.08 2.59
N VAL A 96 -5.46 6.47 2.69
CA VAL A 96 -6.35 6.53 1.54
C VAL A 96 -6.47 7.97 1.09
N LEU A 97 -6.17 8.21 -0.18
CA LEU A 97 -6.34 9.48 -0.85
C LEU A 97 -7.54 9.41 -1.79
N ARG A 98 -8.21 10.55 -1.91
CA ARG A 98 -9.23 10.82 -2.91
C ARG A 98 -8.86 12.15 -3.56
N GLU A 99 -9.37 12.38 -4.77
CA GLU A 99 -9.27 13.69 -5.39
C GLU A 99 -9.81 14.76 -4.44
N VAL A 100 -9.11 15.90 -4.38
CA VAL A 100 -9.46 17.00 -3.47
C VAL A 100 -10.88 17.50 -3.73
N ALA A 101 -11.33 17.47 -4.99
CA ALA A 101 -12.68 17.87 -5.38
C ALA A 101 -13.78 16.97 -4.78
N GLU A 102 -13.45 15.73 -4.44
CA GLU A 102 -14.36 14.76 -3.82
C GLU A 102 -14.04 14.50 -2.34
N TRP A 103 -13.12 15.26 -1.74
CA TRP A 103 -12.70 15.03 -0.38
C TRP A 103 -13.81 15.43 0.60
N ILE A 104 -14.24 14.49 1.45
CA ILE A 104 -15.28 14.74 2.44
C ILE A 104 -14.68 15.56 3.59
N ILE A 105 -15.07 16.83 3.69
CA ILE A 105 -14.73 17.71 4.80
C ILE A 105 -15.92 17.71 5.78
N THR A 106 -15.73 17.12 6.96
CA THR A 106 -16.70 17.26 8.05
C THR A 106 -16.53 18.64 8.68
N GLU A 107 -17.54 19.51 8.55
CA GLU A 107 -17.50 20.81 9.23
C GLU A 107 -17.44 20.65 10.76
N PRO A 108 -16.72 21.53 11.48
CA PRO A 108 -16.75 21.52 12.94
C PRO A 108 -18.17 21.74 13.43
N LYS A 109 -18.60 20.95 14.44
CA LYS A 109 -19.87 21.23 15.13
C LYS A 109 -19.78 22.65 15.72
N LYS A 110 -20.73 23.52 15.37
CA LYS A 110 -20.86 24.84 16.01
C LYS A 110 -20.91 24.63 17.53
N PRO A 111 -20.14 25.41 18.33
CA PRO A 111 -20.27 25.36 19.77
C PRO A 111 -21.74 25.64 20.12
N GLY A 112 -22.35 24.76 20.91
CA GLY A 112 -23.71 24.96 21.39
C GLY A 112 -23.81 26.30 22.11
N LYS A 113 -24.84 27.08 21.79
CA LYS A 113 -25.18 28.30 22.55
C LYS A 113 -25.68 27.93 23.94
#